data_AF-A0A934LQA8-F1
#
_entry.id   AF-A0A934LQA8-F1
#
_cell.length_a   1.000
_cell.length_b   1.000
_cell.length_c   1.000
_cell.angle_alpha   90.00
_cell.angle_beta   90.00
_cell.angle_gamma   90.00
#
_symmetry.space_group_name_H-M   'P 1'
#
loop_
_entity.id
_entity.type
_entity.pdbx_description
1 polymer ?
#
loop_
_entity_poly.entity_id
_entity_poly.type
_entity_poly.pdbx_seq_one_letter_code
_entity_poly.pdbx_strand_id
1 'polypeptide(L)'
;METQDEFFSPKHNLMMNFAMWANVLAWVALFFYVLRAWVTAIQYRMSMLQAQDVLTSFTDTLKFWSLVADQPYYLLSMVVAMLSLIMRGVIYYLILKSVALGLNMIVETDVNYRVKQSEGGDQ
;
A
#
# COMPACT_ATOMS: atom_id res chain seq x y z
N MET A 1 -32.48 19.59 -26.10
CA MET A 1 -31.12 19.57 -25.51
C MET A 1 -31.21 18.97 -24.11
N GLU A 2 -31.78 17.78 -24.00
CA GLU A 2 -31.88 16.98 -22.77
C GLU A 2 -31.58 15.57 -23.25
N THR A 3 -30.40 15.01 -22.94
CA THR A 3 -30.13 13.56 -23.05
C THR A 3 -28.69 13.16 -22.64
N GLN A 4 -27.75 14.09 -22.42
CA GLN A 4 -26.42 13.69 -21.94
C GLN A 4 -26.38 13.40 -20.42
N ASP A 5 -27.25 14.01 -19.63
CA ASP A 5 -27.27 13.83 -18.17
C ASP A 5 -27.92 12.52 -17.71
N GLU A 6 -28.70 11.84 -18.57
CA GLU A 6 -29.28 10.52 -18.26
C GLU A 6 -28.34 9.35 -18.53
N PHE A 7 -27.25 9.57 -19.27
CA PHE A 7 -26.31 8.51 -19.62
C PHE A 7 -25.36 8.16 -18.48
N PHE A 8 -25.05 9.14 -17.62
CA PHE A 8 -24.29 8.94 -16.38
C PHE A 8 -25.24 8.76 -15.20
N SER A 9 -25.75 7.54 -15.03
CA SER A 9 -26.50 7.18 -13.82
C SER A 9 -25.71 7.59 -12.56
N PRO A 10 -26.33 8.16 -11.52
CA PRO A 10 -25.66 8.52 -10.26
C PRO A 10 -24.86 7.36 -9.63
N LYS A 11 -25.21 6.10 -9.94
CA LYS A 11 -24.44 4.91 -9.57
C LYS A 11 -23.04 4.84 -10.20
N HIS A 12 -22.88 5.35 -11.41
CA HIS A 12 -21.61 5.34 -12.15
C HIS A 12 -20.57 6.24 -11.48
N ASN A 13 -21.00 7.44 -11.11
CA ASN A 13 -20.18 8.41 -10.39
C ASN A 13 -19.80 7.88 -8.99
N LEU A 14 -20.70 7.11 -8.36
CA LEU A 14 -20.47 6.46 -7.07
C LEU A 14 -19.41 5.33 -7.18
N MET A 15 -19.45 4.50 -8.23
CA MET A 15 -18.43 3.47 -8.48
C MET A 15 -17.06 4.07 -8.80
N MET A 16 -17.02 5.14 -9.59
CA MET A 16 -15.79 5.85 -9.94
C MET A 16 -15.17 6.54 -8.71
N ASN A 17 -15.99 7.11 -7.83
CA ASN A 17 -15.53 7.61 -6.53
C ASN A 17 -14.97 6.51 -5.64
N PHE A 18 -15.61 5.32 -5.58
CA PHE A 18 -15.06 4.19 -4.83
C PHE A 18 -13.69 3.74 -5.36
N ALA A 19 -13.50 3.69 -6.68
CA ALA A 19 -12.22 3.37 -7.29
C ALA A 19 -11.13 4.41 -6.94
N MET A 20 -11.48 5.70 -6.93
CA MET A 20 -10.59 6.77 -6.48
C MET A 20 -10.22 6.61 -4.99
N TRP A 21 -11.21 6.37 -4.13
CA TRP A 21 -10.98 6.14 -2.69
C TRP A 21 -10.13 4.91 -2.42
N ALA A 22 -10.33 3.81 -3.15
CA ALA A 22 -9.51 2.62 -3.05
C ALA A 22 -8.03 2.89 -3.38
N ASN A 23 -7.76 3.74 -4.39
CA ASN A 23 -6.40 4.14 -4.74
C ASN A 23 -5.77 5.03 -3.66
N VAL A 24 -6.51 5.98 -3.09
CA VAL A 24 -6.04 6.80 -1.96
C VAL A 24 -5.77 5.93 -0.74
N LEU A 25 -6.67 5.00 -0.41
CA LEU A 25 -6.49 4.04 0.69
C LEU A 25 -5.27 3.14 0.48
N ALA A 26 -4.96 2.75 -0.76
CA ALA A 26 -3.76 1.97 -1.07
C ALA A 26 -2.48 2.73 -0.72
N TRP A 27 -2.42 4.03 -1.05
CA TRP A 27 -1.31 4.90 -0.67
C TRP A 27 -1.23 5.13 0.83
N VAL A 28 -2.37 5.36 1.49
CA VAL A 28 -2.44 5.51 2.96
C VAL A 28 -1.95 4.25 3.65
N ALA A 29 -2.39 3.06 3.20
CA ALA A 29 -1.93 1.79 3.74
C ALA A 29 -0.41 1.62 3.58
N LEU A 30 0.13 1.93 2.40
CA LEU A 30 1.57 1.87 2.15
C LEU A 30 2.34 2.81 3.10
N PHE A 31 1.87 4.04 3.27
CA PHE A 31 2.44 5.01 4.21
C PHE A 31 2.44 4.49 5.66
N PHE A 32 1.33 3.90 6.12
CA PHE A 32 1.24 3.28 7.44
C PHE A 32 2.22 2.12 7.63
N TYR A 33 2.41 1.27 6.61
CA TYR A 33 3.37 0.17 6.69
C TYR A 33 4.81 0.66 6.72
N VAL A 34 5.15 1.74 5.99
CA VAL A 34 6.47 2.39 6.06
C VAL A 34 6.71 2.98 7.45
N LEU A 35 5.74 3.70 8.01
CA LEU A 35 5.81 4.20 9.39
C LEU A 35 6.01 3.08 10.40
N ARG A 36 5.27 1.98 10.24
CA ARG A 36 5.39 0.82 11.12
C ARG A 36 6.76 0.15 11.02
N ALA A 37 7.33 0.03 9.82
CA ALA A 37 8.69 -0.47 9.64
C ALA A 37 9.73 0.42 10.34
N TRP A 38 9.54 1.75 10.29
CA TRP A 38 10.36 2.70 11.05
C TRP A 38 10.25 2.51 12.57
N VAL A 39 9.04 2.37 13.10
CA VAL A 39 8.83 2.09 14.53
C VAL A 39 9.49 0.79 14.95
N THR A 40 9.36 -0.28 14.14
CA THR A 40 10.03 -1.56 14.40
C THR A 40 11.55 -1.42 14.40
N ALA A 41 12.13 -0.66 13.46
CA ALA A 41 13.57 -0.39 13.45
C ALA A 41 14.05 0.35 14.71
N ILE A 42 13.27 1.32 15.20
CA ILE A 42 13.56 2.04 16.46
C ILE A 42 13.44 1.09 17.66
N GLN A 43 12.42 0.24 17.71
CA GLN A 43 12.24 -0.75 18.77
C GLN A 43 13.41 -1.73 18.84
N TYR A 44 13.88 -2.25 17.70
CA TYR A 44 15.06 -3.11 17.65
C TYR A 44 16.32 -2.41 18.16
N ARG A 45 16.51 -1.12 17.83
CA ARG A 45 17.62 -0.33 18.40
C ARG A 45 17.48 -0.13 19.90
N MET A 46 16.29 0.19 20.41
CA MET A 46 16.07 0.36 21.85
C MET A 46 16.28 -0.95 22.63
N SER A 47 15.79 -2.09 22.13
CA SER A 47 16.02 -3.38 22.79
C SER A 47 17.51 -3.75 22.82
N MET A 48 18.26 -3.36 21.78
CA MET A 48 19.70 -3.58 21.73
C MET A 48 20.47 -2.63 22.65
N LEU A 49 20.05 -1.37 22.76
CA LEU A 49 20.61 -0.39 23.69
C LEU A 49 20.32 -0.76 25.15
N GLN A 50 19.12 -1.25 25.47
CA GLN A 50 18.83 -1.81 26.81
C GLN A 50 19.69 -3.04 27.14
N ALA A 51 20.11 -3.81 26.12
CA ALA A 51 21.09 -4.88 26.29
C ALA A 51 22.55 -4.37 26.37
N GLN A 52 22.84 -3.17 25.86
CA GLN A 52 24.19 -2.58 25.77
C GLN A 52 24.42 -1.36 26.70
N ASP A 53 23.48 -1.05 27.60
CA ASP A 53 23.60 0.00 28.61
C ASP A 53 24.56 -0.41 29.74
N VAL A 54 25.82 -0.59 29.35
CA VAL A 54 26.99 -0.39 30.21
C VAL A 54 27.98 0.58 29.59
N LEU A 55 28.23 0.65 28.28
CA LEU A 55 29.31 1.55 27.83
C LEU A 55 29.21 1.96 26.35
N THR A 56 29.33 3.27 26.12
CA THR A 56 29.80 3.95 24.88
C THR A 56 28.76 4.34 23.81
N SER A 57 28.08 5.44 24.11
CA SER A 57 27.54 6.41 23.17
C SER A 57 28.64 7.00 22.24
N PHE A 58 28.27 7.35 21.01
CA PHE A 58 28.95 8.26 20.05
C PHE A 58 29.89 7.74 18.95
N THR A 59 30.06 6.43 18.72
CA THR A 59 30.73 5.90 17.50
C THR A 59 29.85 4.88 16.77
N ASP A 60 28.70 5.32 16.26
CA ASP A 60 27.60 4.45 15.85
C ASP A 60 27.70 3.82 14.45
N THR A 61 28.53 4.35 13.54
CA THR A 61 28.64 3.81 12.16
C THR A 61 29.63 2.65 12.03
N LEU A 62 30.70 2.64 12.83
CA LEU A 62 31.69 1.55 12.82
C LEU A 62 31.24 0.33 13.64
N LYS A 63 30.37 0.53 14.64
CA LYS A 63 29.81 -0.55 15.47
C LYS A 63 28.77 -1.42 14.77
N PHE A 64 28.16 -0.93 13.69
CA PHE A 64 27.23 -1.75 12.91
C PHE A 64 27.95 -2.99 12.34
N TRP A 65 29.16 -2.80 11.79
CA TRP A 65 29.97 -3.89 11.26
C TRP A 65 30.46 -4.85 12.34
N SER A 66 30.81 -4.36 13.53
CA SER A 66 31.19 -5.24 14.65
C SER A 66 29.99 -6.05 15.17
N LEU A 67 28.78 -5.46 15.17
CA LEU A 67 27.54 -6.14 15.55
C LEU A 67 27.09 -7.20 14.51
N VAL A 68 27.35 -6.97 13.23
CA VAL A 68 27.17 -7.98 12.16
C VAL A 68 28.03 -9.22 12.42
N ALA A 69 29.27 -9.01 12.86
CA ALA A 69 30.20 -10.10 13.15
C ALA A 69 29.82 -10.86 14.44
N ASP A 70 29.42 -10.14 15.50
CA ASP A 70 29.16 -10.75 16.81
C ASP A 70 27.79 -11.45 16.92
N GLN A 71 26.74 -10.91 16.29
CA GLN A 71 25.38 -11.46 16.42
C GLN A 71 24.60 -11.45 15.09
N PRO A 72 25.01 -12.27 14.11
CA PRO A 72 24.39 -12.32 12.78
C PRO A 72 22.90 -12.71 12.82
N TYR A 73 22.50 -13.53 13.81
CA TYR A 73 21.11 -13.96 13.98
C TYR A 73 20.15 -12.79 14.24
N TYR A 74 20.54 -11.82 15.07
CA TYR A 74 19.71 -10.67 15.39
C TYR A 74 19.47 -9.78 14.17
N LEU A 75 20.52 -9.49 13.41
CA LEU A 75 20.40 -8.71 12.17
C LEU A 75 19.56 -9.42 11.12
N LEU A 76 19.74 -10.73 10.96
CA LEU A 76 18.94 -11.52 10.03
C LEU A 76 17.46 -11.50 10.43
N SER A 77 17.14 -11.63 11.73
CA SER A 77 15.76 -11.53 12.21
C SER A 77 15.14 -10.14 11.99
N MET A 78 15.92 -9.07 12.18
CA MET A 78 15.49 -7.70 11.92
C MET A 78 15.20 -7.49 10.42
N VAL A 79 16.11 -7.91 9.54
CA VAL A 79 15.93 -7.80 8.08
C VAL A 79 14.71 -8.59 7.62
N VAL A 80 14.53 -9.82 8.11
CA VAL A 80 13.36 -10.64 7.78
C VAL A 80 12.06 -10.00 8.30
N ALA A 81 12.06 -9.44 9.50
CA ALA A 81 10.91 -8.74 10.06
C ALA A 81 10.53 -7.51 9.23
N MET A 82 11.53 -6.70 8.85
CA MET A 82 11.34 -5.52 7.99
C MET A 82 10.83 -5.92 6.60
N LEU A 83 11.43 -6.95 6.00
CA LEU A 83 11.03 -7.45 4.68
C LEU A 83 9.60 -7.98 4.71
N SER A 84 9.23 -8.74 5.76
CA SER A 84 7.87 -9.23 5.95
C SER A 84 6.84 -8.09 6.08
N LEU A 85 7.18 -7.02 6.80
CA LEU A 85 6.36 -5.82 6.92
C LEU A 85 6.16 -5.11 5.57
N ILE A 86 7.25 -4.95 4.81
CA ILE A 86 7.21 -4.34 3.48
C ILE A 86 6.36 -5.18 2.53
N MET A 87 6.58 -6.50 2.51
CA MET A 87 5.82 -7.43 1.66
C MET A 87 4.33 -7.40 1.99
N ARG A 88 3.95 -7.35 3.28
CA ARG A 88 2.54 -7.16 3.67
C ARG A 88 1.97 -5.85 3.12
N GLY A 89 2.72 -4.75 3.23
CA GLY A 89 2.30 -3.47 2.65
C GLY A 89 2.09 -3.53 1.15
N VAL A 90 3.01 -4.16 0.41
CA VAL A 90 2.91 -4.37 -1.04
C VAL A 90 1.69 -5.23 -1.39
N ILE A 91 1.44 -6.32 -0.64
CA ILE A 91 0.28 -7.18 -0.86
C ILE A 91 -1.02 -6.40 -0.66
N TYR A 92 -1.15 -5.63 0.42
CA TYR A 92 -2.33 -4.79 0.65
C TYR A 92 -2.52 -3.75 -0.47
N TYR A 93 -1.44 -3.10 -0.90
CA TYR A 93 -1.46 -2.17 -2.02
C TYR A 93 -1.96 -2.84 -3.31
N LEU A 94 -1.44 -4.03 -3.63
CA LEU A 94 -1.83 -4.78 -4.83
C LEU A 94 -3.29 -5.22 -4.79
N ILE A 95 -3.80 -5.66 -3.64
CA ILE A 95 -5.20 -6.05 -3.48
C ILE A 95 -6.12 -4.83 -3.69
N LEU A 96 -5.82 -3.70 -3.05
CA LEU A 96 -6.62 -2.48 -3.22
C LEU A 96 -6.59 -1.98 -4.67
N LYS A 97 -5.42 -2.04 -5.30
CA LYS A 97 -5.25 -1.61 -6.70
C LYS A 97 -5.95 -2.55 -7.68
N SER A 98 -5.91 -3.86 -7.46
CA SER A 98 -6.61 -4.82 -8.30
C SER A 98 -8.13 -4.67 -8.20
N VAL A 99 -8.65 -4.40 -7.01
CA VAL A 99 -10.09 -4.09 -6.81
C VAL A 99 -10.48 -2.83 -7.58
N ALA A 100 -9.69 -1.75 -7.48
CA ALA A 100 -9.96 -0.50 -8.20
C ALA A 100 -9.97 -0.70 -9.73
N LEU A 101 -8.98 -1.44 -10.25
CA LEU A 101 -8.89 -1.79 -11.68
C LEU A 101 -10.05 -2.66 -12.14
N GLY A 102 -10.43 -3.66 -11.33
CA GLY A 102 -11.56 -4.54 -11.60
C GLY A 102 -12.88 -3.78 -11.66
N LEU A 103 -13.13 -2.87 -10.72
CA LEU A 103 -14.32 -2.01 -10.75
C LEU A 103 -14.34 -1.15 -12.02
N ASN A 104 -13.21 -0.54 -12.38
CA ASN A 104 -13.14 0.32 -13.56
C ASN A 104 -13.46 -0.44 -14.85
N MET A 105 -12.99 -1.68 -14.99
CA MET A 105 -13.28 -2.52 -16.15
C MET A 105 -14.76 -2.89 -16.25
N ILE A 106 -15.42 -3.19 -15.13
CA ILE A 106 -16.87 -3.47 -15.08
C ILE A 106 -17.66 -2.23 -15.49
N VAL A 107 -17.27 -1.07 -14.97
CA VAL A 107 -17.86 0.24 -15.24
C VAL A 107 -17.75 0.58 -16.74
N GLU A 108 -16.57 0.44 -17.34
CA GLU A 108 -16.35 0.68 -18.77
C GLU A 108 -17.17 -0.29 -19.65
N THR A 109 -17.27 -1.55 -19.24
CA THR A 109 -18.08 -2.54 -19.94
C THR A 109 -19.57 -2.19 -19.89
N ASP A 110 -20.09 -1.74 -18.73
CA ASP A 110 -21.50 -1.30 -18.58
C ASP A 110 -21.80 -0.08 -19.46
N VAL A 111 -20.90 0.91 -19.53
CA VAL A 111 -21.06 2.06 -20.45
C VAL A 111 -21.10 1.59 -21.89
N ASN A 112 -20.14 0.76 -22.30
CA ASN A 112 -20.04 0.31 -23.68
C ASN A 112 -21.29 -0.48 -24.13
N TYR A 113 -21.89 -1.26 -23.24
CA TYR A 113 -23.17 -1.93 -23.51
C TYR A 113 -24.33 -0.95 -23.70
N ARG A 114 -24.41 0.10 -22.87
CA ARG A 114 -25.44 1.15 -22.99
C ARG A 114 -25.28 1.95 -24.29
N VAL A 115 -24.04 2.31 -24.65
CA VAL A 115 -23.75 3.04 -25.91
C VAL A 115 -24.19 2.23 -27.13
N LYS A 116 -23.87 0.94 -27.17
CA LYS A 116 -24.29 0.07 -28.28
C LYS A 116 -25.80 -0.13 -28.35
N GLN A 117 -26.51 -0.15 -27.23
CA GLN A 117 -27.97 -0.22 -27.23
C GLN A 117 -28.60 1.06 -27.77
N SER A 118 -28.05 2.23 -27.46
CA SER A 118 -28.53 3.50 -28.02
C SER A 118 -28.23 3.62 -29.52
N GLU A 119 -27.08 3.17 -30.01
CA GLU A 119 -26.72 3.26 -31.44
C GLU A 119 -27.45 2.23 -32.32
N GLY A 120 -27.85 1.08 -31.77
CA GLY A 120 -28.59 0.04 -32.50
C GLY A 120 -30.10 0.24 -32.55
N GLY A 121 -30.66 1.19 -31.79
CA GLY A 121 -32.09 1.51 -31.76
C GLY A 121 -32.55 2.56 -32.77
N ASP A 122 -31.61 3.23 -33.45
CA ASP A 122 -31.86 4.28 -34.44
C ASP A 122 -31.82 3.76 -35.91
N GLN A 123 -31.99 2.44 -36.12
CA GLN A 123 -32.16 1.83 -37.47
C GLN A 123 -33.58 1.31 -37.70
#